data_AF-A6ULW8-F1
#
_entry.id   AF-A6ULW8-F1
#
_cell.length_a   1.000
_cell.length_b   1.000
_cell.length_c   1.000
_cell.angle_alpha   90.00
_cell.angle_beta   90.00
_cell.angle_gamma   90.00
#
_symmetry.space_group_name_H-M   'P 1'
#
loop_
_entity.id
_entity.type
_entity.pdbx_description
1 polymer ?
#
loop_
_entity_poly.entity_id
_entity_poly.type
_entity_poly.pdbx_seq_one_letter_code
_entity_poly.pdbx_strand_id
1 'polypeptide(L)'
;MLATADPVMLFTAIRAAQEDLGRRVDRRGAQVTPEEPVVIDLQRFTANLKTAWKAGEVRPTHKRSYRRTKPYPKRPTMLGPYEAQIWSWLEAEPTLSAAVVLQRLMNVDQTRFTNKSLRTCRWQ
;
A
#
# COMPACT_ATOMS: atom_id res chain seq x y z
N MET A 1 -23.37 -32.47 28.59
CA MET A 1 -23.19 -33.56 29.59
C MET A 1 -21.87 -33.42 30.36
N LEU A 2 -21.62 -32.26 31.00
CA LEU A 2 -20.45 -32.05 31.87
C LEU A 2 -20.77 -31.24 33.14
N ALA A 3 -22.00 -30.73 33.29
CA ALA A 3 -22.39 -29.84 34.40
C ALA A 3 -22.64 -30.56 35.73
N THR A 4 -22.54 -31.90 35.77
CA THR A 4 -22.82 -32.77 36.93
C THR A 4 -21.66 -33.66 37.35
N ALA A 5 -20.46 -33.49 36.77
CA ALA A 5 -19.29 -34.27 37.16
C ALA A 5 -18.63 -33.67 38.40
N ASP A 6 -18.23 -34.52 39.35
CA ASP A 6 -17.40 -34.12 40.49
C ASP A 6 -16.08 -33.51 39.94
N PRO A 7 -15.78 -32.23 40.24
CA PRO A 7 -14.62 -31.55 39.71
C PRO A 7 -13.30 -32.27 40.00
N VAL A 8 -13.21 -32.98 41.13
CA VAL A 8 -11.98 -33.72 41.49
C VAL A 8 -11.79 -34.91 40.54
N MET A 9 -12.85 -35.66 40.25
CA MET A 9 -12.81 -36.80 39.33
C MET A 9 -12.53 -36.36 37.89
N LEU A 10 -12.96 -35.16 37.50
CA LEU A 10 -12.62 -34.60 36.20
C LEU A 10 -11.12 -34.33 36.07
N PHE A 11 -10.51 -33.71 37.09
CA PHE A 11 -9.08 -33.41 37.06
C PHE A 11 -8.21 -34.66 37.09
N THR A 12 -8.60 -35.70 37.83
CA THR A 12 -7.86 -36.97 37.84
C THR A 12 -7.90 -37.65 36.46
N ALA A 13 -9.06 -37.65 35.80
CA ALA A 13 -9.19 -38.17 34.44
C ALA A 13 -8.35 -37.38 33.42
N ILE A 14 -8.32 -36.05 33.52
CA ILE A 14 -7.49 -35.19 32.66
C ILE A 14 -6.00 -35.50 32.85
N ARG A 15 -5.54 -35.61 34.10
CA ARG A 15 -4.15 -35.97 34.43
C ARG A 15 -3.74 -37.32 33.85
N ALA A 16 -4.60 -38.34 33.97
CA ALA A 16 -4.35 -39.66 33.41
C ALA A 16 -4.24 -39.63 31.87
N ALA A 17 -5.11 -38.88 31.20
CA ALA A 17 -5.07 -38.71 29.76
C ALA A 17 -3.78 -37.99 29.29
N GLN A 18 -3.33 -36.97 30.03
CA GLN A 18 -2.09 -36.25 29.75
C GLN A 18 -0.85 -37.14 29.91
N GLU A 19 -0.80 -37.99 30.93
CA GLU A 19 0.30 -38.94 31.12
C GLU A 19 0.39 -39.98 30.00
N ASP A 20 -0.73 -40.51 29.54
CA ASP A 20 -0.75 -41.46 28.42
C ASP A 20 -0.28 -40.80 27.11
N LEU A 21 -0.66 -39.54 26.87
CA LEU A 21 -0.14 -38.76 25.74
C LEU A 21 1.37 -38.54 25.85
N GLY A 22 1.88 -38.18 27.03
CA GLY A 22 3.33 -38.02 27.26
C GLY A 22 4.13 -39.26 26.89
N ARG A 23 3.70 -40.43 27.39
CA ARG A 23 4.35 -41.72 27.06
C ARG A 23 4.36 -42.02 25.56
N ARG A 24 3.31 -41.64 24.84
CA ARG A 24 3.21 -41.84 23.37
C ARG A 24 4.12 -40.88 22.61
N VAL A 25 4.27 -39.64 23.08
CA VAL A 25 5.18 -38.65 22.49
C VAL A 25 6.63 -39.07 22.71
N ASP A 26 7.00 -39.49 23.92
CA ASP A 26 8.37 -39.94 24.23
C ASP A 26 8.77 -41.15 23.37
N ARG A 27 7.86 -42.12 23.22
CA ARG A 27 8.07 -43.28 22.34
C ARG A 27 8.24 -42.88 20.88
N ARG A 28 7.56 -41.83 20.42
CA ARG A 28 7.71 -41.30 19.06
C ARG A 28 9.04 -40.58 18.87
N GLY A 29 9.49 -39.81 19.87
CA GLY A 29 10.78 -39.14 19.86
C GLY A 29 11.96 -40.11 19.79
N ALA A 30 11.87 -41.25 20.48
CA ALA A 30 12.90 -42.29 20.47
C ALA A 30 12.98 -43.11 19.15
N GLN A 31 11.96 -43.01 18.29
CA GLN A 31 11.90 -43.71 16.98
C GLN A 31 12.39 -42.82 15.83
N VAL A 32 12.82 -41.59 16.11
CA VAL A 32 13.50 -40.76 15.11
C VAL A 32 14.94 -41.26 15.03
N THR A 33 15.22 -42.06 14.00
CA THR A 33 16.59 -42.42 13.63
C THR A 33 17.40 -41.13 13.49
N PRO A 34 18.55 -40.98 14.15
CA PRO A 34 19.39 -39.82 13.91
C PRO A 34 19.81 -39.86 12.43
N GLU A 35 19.39 -38.85 11.65
CA GLU A 35 19.86 -38.69 10.29
C GLU A 35 21.40 -38.63 10.33
N GLU A 36 22.05 -39.43 9.48
CA GLU A 36 23.51 -39.43 9.37
C GLU A 36 23.99 -37.99 9.10
N PRO A 37 25.07 -37.54 9.76
CA PRO A 37 25.55 -36.19 9.56
C PRO A 37 25.92 -36.04 8.08
N VAL A 38 25.21 -35.14 7.40
CA VAL A 38 25.52 -34.75 6.03
C VAL A 38 27.00 -34.38 5.99
N VAL A 39 27.80 -35.13 5.22
CA VAL A 39 29.22 -34.82 5.04
C VAL A 39 29.30 -33.57 4.19
N ILE A 40 29.36 -32.42 4.85
CA ILE A 40 29.53 -31.13 4.21
C ILE A 40 31.02 -30.94 3.94
N ASP A 41 31.39 -30.89 2.66
CA ASP A 41 32.72 -30.48 2.25
C ASP A 41 32.94 -29.00 2.61
N LEU A 42 33.63 -28.77 3.73
CA LEU A 42 33.90 -27.44 4.28
C LEU A 42 34.78 -26.59 3.35
N GLN A 43 35.66 -27.21 2.55
CA GLN A 43 36.48 -26.47 1.59
C GLN A 43 35.63 -25.95 0.45
N ARG A 44 34.73 -26.78 -0.07
CA ARG A 44 33.76 -26.34 -1.10
C ARG A 44 32.79 -25.31 -0.56
N PHE A 45 32.34 -25.43 0.69
CA PHE A 45 31.48 -24.45 1.34
C PHE A 45 32.16 -23.08 1.49
N THR A 46 33.41 -23.06 1.97
CA THR A 46 34.17 -21.81 2.16
C THR A 46 34.53 -21.13 0.85
N ALA A 47 34.87 -21.91 -0.19
CA ALA A 47 35.07 -21.38 -1.54
C ALA A 47 33.81 -20.68 -2.09
N ASN A 48 32.63 -21.24 -1.79
CA ASN A 48 31.35 -20.71 -2.26
C ASN A 48 30.87 -19.46 -1.49
N LEU A 49 31.31 -19.21 -0.25
CA LEU A 49 30.90 -18.03 0.54
C LEU A 49 31.20 -16.70 -0.17
N LYS A 50 32.31 -16.62 -0.93
CA LYS A 50 32.72 -15.42 -1.67
C LYS A 50 31.72 -14.99 -2.74
N THR A 51 30.95 -15.92 -3.29
CA THR A 51 29.97 -15.68 -4.36
C THR A 51 28.53 -15.91 -3.91
N ALA A 52 28.31 -16.64 -2.82
CA ALA A 52 26.99 -16.97 -2.29
C ALA A 52 26.12 -15.73 -2.02
N TRP A 53 26.72 -14.62 -1.58
CA TRP A 53 26.00 -13.36 -1.34
C TRP A 53 25.42 -12.74 -2.62
N LYS A 54 25.95 -13.06 -3.82
CA LYS A 54 25.43 -12.58 -5.10
C LYS A 54 24.16 -13.33 -5.52
N ALA A 55 24.03 -14.57 -5.09
CA ALA A 55 22.89 -15.45 -5.36
C ALA A 55 21.87 -15.47 -4.20
N GLY A 56 22.21 -14.87 -3.06
CA GLY A 56 21.32 -14.77 -1.90
C GLY A 56 20.01 -14.11 -2.32
N GLU A 57 18.90 -14.77 -1.97
CA GLU A 57 17.56 -14.34 -2.35
C GLU A 57 17.37 -12.86 -2.01
N VAL A 58 17.24 -12.05 -3.07
CA VAL A 58 16.70 -10.70 -2.95
C VAL A 58 15.29 -10.90 -2.43
N ARG A 59 15.11 -10.73 -1.11
CA ARG A 59 13.82 -10.95 -0.45
C ARG A 59 12.73 -10.31 -1.31
N PRO A 60 11.64 -11.01 -1.64
CA PRO A 60 10.53 -10.43 -2.40
C PRO A 60 9.95 -9.17 -1.77
N THR A 61 10.26 -8.91 -0.50
CA THR A 61 9.90 -7.72 0.28
C THR A 61 10.86 -6.53 0.11
N HIS A 62 11.99 -6.69 -0.57
CA HIS A 62 13.01 -5.64 -0.71
C HIS A 62 12.53 -4.46 -1.57
N LYS A 63 11.56 -4.68 -2.46
CA LYS A 63 10.95 -3.61 -3.25
C LYS A 63 9.44 -3.70 -3.19
N ARG A 64 8.80 -2.55 -2.96
CA ARG A 64 7.35 -2.40 -3.14
C ARG A 64 7.03 -2.70 -4.61
N SER A 65 6.10 -3.63 -4.85
CA SER A 65 5.64 -3.91 -6.20
C SER A 65 5.10 -2.62 -6.83
N TYR A 66 5.39 -2.45 -8.13
CA TYR A 66 4.87 -1.32 -8.88
C TYR A 66 3.34 -1.34 -8.80
N ARG A 67 2.77 -0.24 -8.27
CA ARG A 67 1.34 0.01 -8.31
C ARG A 67 1.09 1.10 -9.34
N ARG A 68 0.38 0.75 -10.41
CA ARG A 68 -0.06 1.72 -11.40
C ARG A 68 -0.94 2.78 -10.73
N THR A 69 -0.50 4.03 -10.73
CA THR A 69 -1.34 5.15 -10.34
C THR A 69 -2.41 5.36 -11.39
N LYS A 70 -3.69 5.34 -11.00
CA LYS A 70 -4.79 5.67 -11.90
C LYS A 70 -4.64 7.14 -12.31
N PRO A 71 -4.68 7.49 -13.61
CA PRO A 71 -4.67 8.89 -14.01
C PRO A 71 -5.88 9.59 -13.38
N TYR A 72 -5.64 10.74 -12.76
CA TYR A 72 -6.72 11.56 -12.23
C TYR A 72 -7.61 12.01 -13.40
N PRO A 73 -8.94 11.89 -13.29
CA PRO A 73 -9.83 12.42 -14.32
C PRO A 73 -9.60 13.94 -14.42
N LYS A 74 -9.36 14.44 -15.63
CA LYS A 74 -9.25 15.88 -15.88
C LYS A 74 -10.60 16.52 -15.58
N ARG A 75 -10.64 17.42 -14.59
CA ARG A 75 -11.83 18.22 -14.32
C ARG A 75 -11.93 19.32 -15.38
N PRO A 76 -13.10 19.55 -15.98
CA PRO A 76 -13.28 20.66 -16.91
C PRO A 76 -13.03 21.97 -16.16
N THR A 77 -12.22 22.85 -16.74
CA THR A 77 -11.93 24.16 -16.16
C THR A 77 -13.13 25.08 -16.35
N MET A 78 -13.33 26.00 -15.40
CA MET A 78 -14.42 26.98 -15.49
C MET A 78 -14.29 27.88 -16.74
N LEU A 79 -13.05 28.18 -17.14
CA LEU A 79 -12.73 29.03 -18.28
C LEU A 79 -12.70 28.30 -19.62
N GLY A 80 -12.67 26.95 -19.63
CA GLY A 80 -12.47 26.17 -20.86
C GLY A 80 -13.37 26.57 -22.03
N PRO A 81 -14.70 26.76 -21.82
CA PRO A 81 -15.60 27.17 -22.90
C PRO A 81 -15.34 28.58 -23.46
N TYR A 82 -14.67 29.46 -22.73
CA TYR A 82 -14.42 30.85 -23.14
C TYR A 82 -12.97 31.08 -23.57
N GLU A 83 -12.14 30.03 -23.60
CA GLU A 83 -10.71 30.15 -23.89
C GLU A 83 -10.49 30.81 -25.26
N ALA A 84 -11.17 30.36 -26.31
CA ALA A 84 -11.08 30.96 -27.64
C ALA A 84 -11.49 32.45 -27.66
N GLN A 85 -12.50 32.81 -26.87
CA GLN A 85 -12.96 34.20 -26.77
C GLN A 85 -11.94 35.07 -26.04
N ILE A 86 -11.35 34.58 -24.95
CA ILE A 86 -10.29 35.27 -24.22
C ILE A 86 -9.08 35.48 -25.12
N TRP A 87 -8.67 34.46 -25.88
CA TRP A 87 -7.57 34.57 -26.84
C TRP A 87 -7.83 35.65 -27.90
N SER A 88 -9.05 35.72 -28.44
CA SER A 88 -9.41 36.77 -29.41
C SER A 88 -9.28 38.20 -28.86
N TRP A 89 -9.56 38.39 -27.56
CA TRP A 89 -9.41 39.70 -26.92
C TRP A 89 -7.94 40.04 -26.66
N LEU A 90 -7.15 39.06 -26.23
CA LEU A 90 -5.72 39.25 -25.98
C LEU A 90 -4.93 39.49 -27.27
N GLU A 91 -5.35 38.87 -28.38
CA GLU A 91 -4.74 39.12 -29.70
C GLU A 91 -5.00 40.56 -30.17
N ALA A 92 -6.20 41.09 -29.91
CA ALA A 92 -6.55 42.48 -30.25
C ALA A 92 -5.87 43.50 -29.31
N GLU A 93 -5.80 43.20 -28.01
CA GLU A 93 -5.26 44.09 -26.99
C GLU A 93 -4.39 43.29 -26.00
N PRO A 94 -3.08 43.13 -26.27
CA PRO A 94 -2.20 42.29 -25.44
C PRO A 94 -1.92 42.88 -24.05
N THR A 95 -2.17 44.17 -23.86
CA THR A 95 -2.04 44.86 -22.57
C THR A 95 -3.29 44.77 -21.70
N LEU A 96 -4.28 43.95 -22.09
CA LEU A 96 -5.50 43.76 -21.32
C LEU A 96 -5.22 43.15 -19.95
N SER A 97 -5.70 43.84 -18.91
CA SER A 97 -5.65 43.34 -17.54
C SER A 97 -6.61 42.16 -17.36
N ALA A 98 -6.19 41.17 -16.56
CA ALA A 98 -7.03 40.04 -16.17
C ALA A 98 -8.36 40.46 -15.53
N ALA A 99 -8.39 41.60 -14.80
CA ALA A 99 -9.61 42.13 -14.22
C ALA A 99 -10.63 42.56 -15.29
N VAL A 100 -10.16 43.16 -16.38
CA VAL A 100 -11.00 43.60 -17.50
C VAL A 100 -11.52 42.39 -18.28
N VAL A 101 -10.68 41.38 -18.52
CA VAL A 101 -11.10 40.11 -19.12
C VAL A 101 -12.21 39.47 -18.29
N LEU A 102 -12.07 39.45 -16.96
CA LEU A 102 -13.07 38.87 -16.08
C LEU A 102 -14.37 39.68 -16.08
N GLN A 103 -14.31 41.01 -16.11
CA GLN A 103 -15.50 41.86 -16.29
C GLN A 103 -16.21 41.59 -17.62
N ARG A 104 -15.47 41.45 -18.72
CA ARG A 104 -16.06 41.07 -20.03
C ARG A 104 -16.75 39.70 -19.95
N LEU A 105 -16.14 38.71 -19.30
CA LEU A 105 -16.75 37.39 -19.09
C LEU A 105 -18.01 37.44 -18.22
N MET A 106 -18.06 38.31 -17.20
CA MET A 106 -19.26 38.52 -16.39
C MET A 106 -20.42 39.08 -17.22
N ASN A 107 -20.14 39.94 -18.20
CA ASN A 107 -21.17 40.44 -19.11
C ASN A 107 -21.70 39.36 -20.06
N VAL A 108 -20.85 38.40 -20.43
CA VAL A 108 -21.22 37.25 -21.30
C VAL A 108 -22.02 36.21 -20.53
N ASP A 109 -21.60 35.86 -19.30
CA ASP A 109 -22.27 34.84 -18.48
C ASP A 109 -22.23 35.20 -16.99
N GLN A 110 -23.30 35.89 -16.56
CA GLN A 110 -23.50 36.32 -15.17
C GLN A 110 -23.78 35.14 -14.22
N THR A 111 -24.21 33.99 -14.74
CA THR A 111 -24.50 32.81 -13.92
C THR A 111 -23.23 32.11 -13.47
N ARG A 112 -22.20 32.15 -14.33
CA ARG A 112 -20.94 31.44 -14.11
C ARG A 112 -19.88 32.32 -13.46
N PHE A 113 -19.82 33.59 -13.82
CA PHE A 113 -18.88 34.55 -13.24
C PHE A 113 -19.62 35.55 -12.35
N THR A 114 -19.45 35.38 -11.03
CA THR A 114 -20.02 36.30 -10.05
C THR A 114 -18.98 37.32 -9.57
N ASN A 115 -19.43 38.38 -8.89
CA ASN A 115 -18.55 39.36 -8.24
C ASN A 115 -17.48 38.74 -7.32
N LYS A 116 -17.69 37.52 -6.81
CA LYS A 116 -16.67 36.79 -6.04
C LYS A 116 -15.41 36.51 -6.87
N SER A 117 -15.56 36.30 -8.17
CA SER A 117 -14.47 36.02 -9.12
C SER A 117 -13.55 37.23 -9.32
N LEU A 118 -14.04 38.46 -9.10
CA LEU A 118 -13.19 39.65 -9.15
C LEU A 118 -12.19 39.71 -7.99
N ARG A 119 -12.48 39.03 -6.87
CA ARG A 119 -11.57 38.98 -5.72
C ARG A 119 -10.32 38.15 -6.02
N THR A 120 -10.39 37.18 -6.92
CA THR A 120 -9.23 36.32 -7.27
C THR A 120 -8.22 37.00 -8.18
N CYS A 121 -8.62 38.06 -8.91
CA CYS A 121 -7.73 38.81 -9.80
C CYS A 121 -7.10 40.05 -9.14
N ARG A 122 -7.37 40.29 -7.86
CA ARG A 122 -6.82 41.43 -7.12
C ARG A 122 -5.47 41.05 -6.52
N TRP A 123 -4.40 41.31 -7.26
CA TRP A 123 -3.08 41.57 -6.71
C TRP A 123 -2.82 43.06 -6.94
N GLN A 124 -2.75 43.81 -5.85
CA GLN A 124 -2.25 45.19 -5.84
C GLN A 124 -0.74 45.15 -5.63
#